data_AF-G8NPP2-F1
#
_entry.id   AF-G8NPP2-F1
#
_cell.length_a   1.000
_cell.length_b   1.000
_cell.length_c   1.000
_cell.angle_alpha   90.00
_cell.angle_beta   90.00
_cell.angle_gamma   90.00
#
_symmetry.space_group_name_H-M   'P 1'
#
loop_
_entity.id
_entity.type
_entity.pdbx_description
1 polymer ?
#
loop_
_entity_poly.entity_id
_entity_poly.type
_entity_poly.pdbx_seq_one_letter_code
_entity_poly.pdbx_strand_id
1 'polypeptide(L)'
;MQRNSRNLTRNAAFAVTLALCATTALAAPALRSVSPAQLRTDISQLQSLVSACASQSASCDNAKVVSDEQIGDPAHPGGFEMHWDWLRTALNDAKTAKPESRKVLLHDAAAQLDELAQDETSPNGTATNEFDKARTQANNILSRPEFQGDDGPTWWERQKTKLLYGLERIFEGVSRIGSAAPWLGTLLEWLLFTSAAGLLLFFVLRGLARQRLRVALGEGATKATAWDREATDWAKMAEAHAAKHEWREAVHCLYWAAIVSLESRRAWTHNPTRTPREYVRLLKPGSPQQQGLRGLTQIFERVWYGLREADGEEYSRVRALYDNLAANEIGPSAATPGEAA
;
A
#
# COMPACT_ATOMS: atom_id res chain seq x y z
N MET A 1 -6.63 54.14 -30.55
CA MET A 1 -5.37 54.59 -31.15
C MET A 1 -4.27 54.46 -30.08
N GLN A 2 -3.13 53.84 -30.42
CA GLN A 2 -1.79 53.81 -29.75
C GLN A 2 -1.75 53.40 -28.26
N ARG A 3 -1.17 52.28 -27.77
CA ARG A 3 0.03 51.47 -28.07
C ARG A 3 1.37 52.17 -27.74
N ASN A 4 1.93 51.87 -26.55
CA ASN A 4 3.36 51.61 -26.26
C ASN A 4 3.51 51.42 -24.73
N SER A 5 3.95 50.29 -24.14
CA SER A 5 5.10 49.38 -24.30
C SER A 5 6.14 49.54 -23.17
N ARG A 6 6.41 48.39 -22.49
CA ARG A 6 7.72 47.87 -21.99
C ARG A 6 8.46 48.70 -20.92
N ASN A 7 9.19 48.16 -19.93
CA ASN A 7 9.66 46.81 -19.55
C ASN A 7 10.43 46.93 -18.20
N LEU A 8 10.79 45.79 -17.60
CA LEU A 8 11.96 45.52 -16.72
C LEU A 8 11.80 45.59 -15.17
N THR A 9 11.51 44.40 -14.60
CA THR A 9 12.35 43.65 -13.64
C THR A 9 13.26 44.40 -12.65
N ARG A 10 13.17 44.08 -11.35
CA ARG A 10 14.16 43.25 -10.62
C ARG A 10 13.88 43.13 -9.10
N ASN A 11 14.18 41.93 -8.62
CA ASN A 11 14.22 41.44 -7.25
C ASN A 11 15.04 42.28 -6.26
N ALA A 12 14.57 42.35 -5.01
CA ALA A 12 15.39 42.43 -3.78
C ALA A 12 14.54 41.85 -2.63
N ALA A 13 14.80 40.62 -2.18
CA ALA A 13 15.71 40.30 -1.08
C ALA A 13 15.09 40.55 0.31
N PHE A 14 14.59 39.49 0.95
CA PHE A 14 14.52 39.39 2.41
C PHE A 14 14.84 37.95 2.83
N ALA A 15 16.07 37.76 3.29
CA ALA A 15 16.50 36.61 4.06
C ALA A 15 16.44 36.99 5.54
N VAL A 16 15.74 36.20 6.36
CA VAL A 16 15.80 36.27 7.82
C VAL A 16 16.00 34.86 8.37
N THR A 17 17.03 34.76 9.19
CA THR A 17 17.62 33.62 9.91
C THR A 17 16.85 33.21 11.19
N LEU A 18 17.27 32.07 11.76
CA LEU A 18 16.92 31.39 13.05
C LEU A 18 15.82 30.31 12.96
N ALA A 19 15.95 29.10 13.53
CA ALA A 19 16.81 28.62 14.61
C ALA A 19 17.12 27.10 14.47
N LEU A 20 18.30 26.69 14.96
CA LEU A 20 18.65 25.29 15.21
C LEU A 20 17.75 24.70 16.31
N CYS A 21 17.01 23.64 16.01
CA CYS A 21 16.52 22.71 17.03
C CYS A 21 17.50 21.54 17.12
N ALA A 22 18.36 21.56 18.13
CA ALA A 22 19.10 20.38 18.56
C ALA A 22 18.11 19.44 19.26
N THR A 23 17.85 18.29 18.64
CA THR A 23 17.10 17.20 19.26
C THR A 23 17.95 16.59 20.38
N THR A 24 17.66 16.89 21.63
CA THR A 24 18.11 16.08 22.77
C THR A 24 17.32 14.78 22.73
N ALA A 25 17.89 13.75 22.11
CA ALA A 25 17.45 12.39 22.34
C ALA A 25 17.70 12.09 23.82
N LEU A 26 16.65 11.94 24.62
CA LEU A 26 16.77 11.32 25.93
C LEU A 26 17.23 9.88 25.68
N ALA A 27 18.51 9.61 25.97
CA ALA A 27 19.01 8.25 26.07
C ALA A 27 18.21 7.54 27.16
N ALA A 28 17.67 6.35 26.84
CA ALA A 28 17.14 5.46 27.86
C ALA A 28 18.25 5.15 28.89
N PRO A 29 17.95 5.01 30.19
CA PRO A 29 18.94 4.67 31.18
C PRO A 29 19.64 3.37 30.76
N ALA A 30 20.97 3.38 30.69
CA ALA A 30 21.75 2.22 30.32
C ALA A 30 21.63 1.16 31.43
N LEU A 31 21.06 -0.02 31.12
CA LEU A 31 21.05 -1.14 32.05
C LEU A 31 22.49 -1.63 32.30
N ARG A 32 22.79 -1.92 33.56
CA ARG A 32 24.08 -2.50 33.97
C ARG A 32 24.05 -4.00 33.69
N SER A 33 24.94 -4.51 32.83
CA SER A 33 25.04 -5.95 32.60
C SER A 33 25.73 -6.65 33.77
N VAL A 34 25.08 -7.65 34.33
CA VAL A 34 25.48 -8.27 35.61
C VAL A 34 25.41 -9.79 35.50
N SER A 35 26.43 -10.47 36.02
CA SER A 35 26.44 -11.94 36.10
C SER A 35 25.57 -12.40 37.28
N PRO A 36 25.03 -13.64 37.26
CA PRO A 36 24.25 -14.16 38.39
C PRO A 36 24.99 -14.09 39.74
N ALA A 37 26.32 -14.29 39.75
CA ALA A 37 27.12 -14.17 40.97
C ALA A 37 27.21 -12.72 41.49
N GLN A 38 27.22 -11.75 40.57
CA GLN A 38 27.28 -10.34 40.92
C GLN A 38 25.92 -9.86 41.46
N LEU A 39 24.81 -10.31 40.86
CA LEU A 39 23.45 -10.04 41.35
C LEU A 39 23.27 -10.44 42.82
N ARG A 40 23.79 -11.61 43.24
CA ARG A 40 23.76 -12.06 44.65
C ARG A 40 24.46 -11.08 45.59
N THR A 41 25.59 -10.55 45.13
CA THR A 41 26.34 -9.55 45.89
C THR A 41 25.49 -8.28 46.03
N ASP A 42 24.85 -7.85 44.94
CA ASP A 42 24.00 -6.67 44.93
C ASP A 42 22.77 -6.85 45.85
N ILE A 43 22.06 -7.98 45.80
CA ILE A 43 20.93 -8.29 46.70
C ILE A 43 21.38 -8.24 48.18
N SER A 44 22.53 -8.82 48.52
CA SER A 44 23.05 -8.79 49.89
C SER A 44 23.36 -7.37 50.38
N GLN A 45 23.86 -6.51 49.48
CA GLN A 45 24.08 -5.10 49.78
C GLN A 45 22.76 -4.36 50.00
N LEU A 46 21.74 -4.63 49.18
CA LEU A 46 20.41 -4.04 49.33
C LEU A 46 19.73 -4.46 50.64
N GLN A 47 19.84 -5.72 51.06
CA GLN A 47 19.34 -6.19 52.36
C GLN A 47 20.00 -5.43 53.53
N SER A 48 21.31 -5.18 53.45
CA SER A 48 22.03 -4.39 54.46
C SER A 48 21.57 -2.92 54.50
N LEU A 49 21.20 -2.36 53.35
CA LEU A 49 20.68 -1.00 53.24
C LEU A 49 19.27 -0.90 53.84
N VAL A 50 18.38 -1.84 53.52
CA VAL A 50 17.01 -1.90 54.06
C VAL A 50 17.02 -2.05 55.57
N SER A 51 17.85 -2.95 56.11
CA SER A 51 17.99 -3.12 57.56
C SER A 51 18.56 -1.89 58.27
N ALA A 52 19.55 -1.21 57.67
CA ALA A 52 20.07 0.05 58.20
C ALA A 52 18.98 1.15 58.21
N CYS A 53 18.21 1.30 57.13
CA CYS A 53 17.10 2.24 57.03
C CYS A 53 15.98 1.94 58.06
N ALA A 54 15.74 0.66 58.36
CA ALA A 54 14.75 0.26 59.37
C ALA A 54 15.14 0.71 60.77
N SER A 55 16.44 0.70 61.09
CA SER A 55 16.96 1.18 62.37
C SER A 55 17.00 2.70 62.48
N GLN A 56 17.39 3.41 61.40
CA GLN A 56 17.60 4.86 61.43
C GLN A 56 17.16 5.52 60.11
N SER A 57 16.32 6.55 60.19
CA SER A 57 15.84 7.29 59.00
C SER A 57 16.97 7.94 58.21
N ALA A 58 18.04 8.35 58.87
CA ALA A 58 19.20 8.95 58.21
C ALA A 58 19.91 7.99 57.25
N SER A 59 19.73 6.67 57.44
CA SER A 59 20.29 5.61 56.62
C SER A 59 19.41 5.24 55.42
N CYS A 60 18.22 5.83 55.30
CA CYS A 60 17.32 5.65 54.15
C CYS A 60 17.80 6.49 52.96
N ASP A 61 18.79 5.96 52.25
CA ASP A 61 19.38 6.60 51.08
C ASP A 61 19.05 5.80 49.81
N ASN A 62 18.14 6.34 49.00
CA ASN A 62 17.73 5.72 47.75
C ASN A 62 18.81 5.82 46.65
N ALA A 63 19.78 6.74 46.78
CA ALA A 63 20.86 6.89 45.80
C ALA A 63 21.89 5.75 45.88
N LYS A 64 21.87 4.97 46.96
CA LYS A 64 22.71 3.78 47.16
C LYS A 64 22.10 2.50 46.60
N VAL A 65 20.86 2.54 46.09
CA VAL A 65 20.28 1.42 45.37
C VAL A 65 20.99 1.30 44.02
N VAL A 66 21.38 0.08 43.66
CA VAL A 66 22.04 -0.20 42.36
C VAL A 66 21.17 0.26 41.19
N SER A 67 21.82 0.61 40.08
CA SER A 67 21.14 0.91 38.82
C SER A 67 20.38 -0.31 38.31
N ASP A 68 19.40 -0.12 37.44
CA ASP A 68 18.69 -1.24 36.80
C ASP A 68 19.65 -2.17 36.05
N GLU A 69 19.39 -3.46 36.13
CA GLU A 69 20.35 -4.50 35.75
C GLU A 69 19.80 -5.41 34.66
N GLN A 70 20.68 -5.86 33.77
CA GLN A 70 20.39 -6.89 32.80
C GLN A 70 21.17 -8.15 33.19
N ILE A 71 20.44 -9.18 33.60
CA ILE A 71 20.97 -10.45 34.09
C ILE A 71 21.07 -11.42 32.92
N GLY A 72 22.28 -11.80 32.53
CA GLY A 72 22.50 -12.69 31.40
C GLY A 72 23.97 -12.90 31.06
N ASP A 73 24.22 -13.78 30.08
CA ASP A 73 25.56 -13.97 29.53
C ASP A 73 25.91 -12.79 28.62
N PRO A 74 27.00 -12.04 28.88
CA PRO A 74 27.41 -10.95 28.00
C PRO A 74 27.71 -11.41 26.56
N ALA A 75 27.93 -12.70 26.32
CA ALA A 75 28.20 -13.26 24.99
C ALA A 75 26.94 -13.56 24.15
N HIS A 76 25.74 -13.61 24.75
CA HIS A 76 24.51 -13.98 24.04
C HIS A 76 23.43 -12.88 24.18
N PRO A 77 22.81 -12.41 23.08
CA PRO A 77 21.73 -11.44 23.17
C PRO A 77 20.48 -12.08 23.79
N GLY A 78 20.21 -11.73 25.04
CA GLY A 78 19.09 -12.22 25.84
C GLY A 78 19.43 -12.19 27.33
N GLY A 79 18.48 -11.78 28.17
CA GLY A 79 18.66 -11.67 29.61
C GLY A 79 17.39 -11.17 30.28
N PHE A 80 17.32 -11.32 31.59
CA PHE A 80 16.21 -10.78 32.39
C PHE A 80 16.55 -9.36 32.85
N GLU A 81 15.63 -8.43 32.64
CA GLU A 81 15.77 -7.06 33.14
C GLU A 81 15.23 -6.98 34.57
N MET A 82 16.03 -6.43 35.48
CA MET A 82 15.67 -6.23 36.88
C MET A 82 15.68 -4.73 37.19
N HIS A 83 14.50 -4.21 37.50
CA HIS A 83 14.30 -2.80 37.84
C HIS A 83 14.19 -2.63 39.36
N TRP A 84 14.95 -1.68 39.90
CA TRP A 84 15.03 -1.43 41.35
C TRP A 84 14.21 -0.21 41.81
N ASP A 85 13.28 0.28 40.98
CA ASP A 85 12.45 1.46 41.26
C ASP A 85 11.55 1.28 42.48
N TRP A 86 11.04 0.06 42.67
CA TRP A 86 10.19 -0.29 43.80
C TRP A 86 10.95 -0.07 45.13
N LEU A 87 12.24 -0.43 45.18
CA LEU A 87 13.07 -0.29 46.36
C LEU A 87 13.49 1.18 46.59
N ARG A 88 13.84 1.90 45.51
CA ARG A 88 14.10 3.35 45.58
C ARG A 88 12.91 4.11 46.15
N THR A 89 11.71 3.74 45.74
CA THR A 89 10.45 4.32 46.23
C THR A 89 10.22 3.98 47.69
N ALA A 90 10.33 2.70 48.06
CA ALA A 90 10.17 2.25 49.45
C ALA A 90 11.13 2.96 50.42
N LEU A 91 12.40 3.15 50.04
CA LEU A 91 13.38 3.87 50.87
C LEU A 91 13.08 5.37 50.98
N ASN A 92 12.59 5.99 49.90
CA ASN A 92 12.20 7.39 49.91
C ASN A 92 10.99 7.63 50.83
N ASP A 93 9.99 6.76 50.77
CA ASP A 93 8.79 6.82 51.61
C ASP A 93 9.15 6.55 53.07
N ALA A 94 10.01 5.54 53.33
CA ALA A 94 10.53 5.19 54.64
C ALA A 94 11.31 6.34 55.32
N LYS A 95 12.00 7.17 54.54
CA LYS A 95 12.78 8.31 55.04
C LYS A 95 11.92 9.35 55.75
N THR A 96 10.72 9.62 55.23
CA THR A 96 9.80 10.63 55.77
C THR A 96 8.72 10.03 56.69
N ALA A 97 8.56 8.71 56.69
CA ALA A 97 7.59 8.00 57.51
C ALA A 97 7.92 8.02 59.02
N LYS A 98 6.86 7.93 59.83
CA LYS A 98 6.94 7.70 61.28
C LYS A 98 7.63 6.36 61.57
N PRO A 99 8.30 6.18 62.73
CA PRO A 99 9.06 4.97 63.04
C PRO A 99 8.28 3.66 62.89
N GLU A 100 7.02 3.62 63.32
CA GLU A 100 6.19 2.41 63.20
C GLU A 100 5.81 2.10 61.74
N SER A 101 5.41 3.12 60.96
CA SER A 101 5.12 2.96 59.53
C SER A 101 6.36 2.60 58.70
N ARG A 102 7.54 3.10 59.10
CA ARG A 102 8.82 2.78 58.47
C ARG A 102 9.17 1.30 58.59
N LYS A 103 8.97 0.72 59.78
CA LYS A 103 9.22 -0.71 60.00
C LYS A 103 8.33 -1.58 59.11
N VAL A 104 7.06 -1.19 58.93
CA VAL A 104 6.13 -1.92 58.06
C VAL A 104 6.57 -1.84 56.59
N LEU A 105 6.87 -0.63 56.08
CA LEU A 105 7.31 -0.46 54.69
C LEU A 105 8.59 -1.23 54.36
N LEU A 106 9.54 -1.27 55.30
CA LEU A 106 10.81 -1.95 55.10
C LEU A 106 10.75 -3.45 55.40
N HIS A 107 9.76 -3.91 56.15
CA HIS A 107 9.49 -5.33 56.31
C HIS A 107 9.09 -5.96 54.99
N ASP A 108 8.18 -5.33 54.25
CA ASP A 108 7.74 -5.83 52.94
C ASP A 108 8.89 -5.79 51.92
N ALA A 109 9.69 -4.72 51.94
CA ALA A 109 10.87 -4.62 51.08
C ALA A 109 11.94 -5.68 51.42
N ALA A 110 12.14 -6.00 52.70
CA ALA A 110 13.05 -7.05 53.13
C ALA A 110 12.55 -8.43 52.70
N ALA A 111 11.25 -8.72 52.87
CA ALA A 111 10.65 -9.98 52.46
C ALA A 111 10.80 -10.23 50.95
N GLN A 112 10.60 -9.19 50.13
CA GLN A 112 10.78 -9.29 48.68
C GLN A 112 12.26 -9.54 48.29
N LEU A 113 13.22 -8.94 48.99
CA LEU A 113 14.66 -9.23 48.78
C LEU A 113 15.03 -10.65 49.22
N ASP A 114 14.42 -11.16 50.29
CA ASP A 114 14.66 -12.51 50.79
C ASP A 114 14.11 -13.58 49.84
N GLU A 115 12.96 -13.34 49.22
CA GLU A 115 12.39 -14.20 48.17
C GLU A 115 13.33 -14.27 46.96
N LEU A 116 13.82 -13.11 46.49
CA LEU A 116 14.80 -13.04 45.40
C LEU A 116 16.12 -13.75 45.73
N ALA A 117 16.55 -13.72 46.99
CA ALA A 117 17.75 -14.43 47.43
C ALA A 117 17.53 -15.96 47.52
N GLN A 118 16.31 -16.41 47.83
CA GLN A 118 15.97 -17.82 47.98
C GLN A 118 15.81 -18.54 46.63
N ASP A 119 15.20 -17.90 45.64
CA ASP A 119 15.01 -18.47 44.29
C ASP A 119 16.34 -18.90 43.63
N GLU A 120 17.47 -18.32 44.03
CA GLU A 120 18.79 -18.65 43.51
C GLU A 120 19.57 -19.73 44.28
N THR A 121 19.09 -20.18 45.44
CA THR A 121 19.80 -21.20 46.25
C THR A 121 19.61 -22.64 45.75
N SER A 122 18.88 -22.83 44.65
CA SER A 122 18.79 -24.13 43.98
C SER A 122 20.17 -24.56 43.43
N PRO A 123 20.68 -25.76 43.78
CA PRO A 123 22.05 -26.16 43.47
C PRO A 123 22.28 -26.29 41.95
N ASN A 124 23.08 -25.36 41.42
CA ASN A 124 23.50 -25.20 40.01
C ASN A 124 24.20 -26.40 39.35
N GLY A 125 24.39 -27.54 40.02
CA GLY A 125 25.09 -28.71 39.46
C GLY A 125 24.18 -29.66 38.68
N THR A 126 22.94 -29.82 39.12
CA THR A 126 21.97 -30.77 38.53
C THR A 126 20.96 -30.06 37.64
N ALA A 127 20.61 -28.82 38.00
CA ALA A 127 19.65 -28.00 37.27
C ALA A 127 20.08 -27.66 35.85
N THR A 128 21.37 -27.41 35.57
CA THR A 128 21.83 -27.09 34.20
C THR A 128 21.62 -28.29 33.27
N ASN A 129 21.99 -29.50 33.70
CA ASN A 129 21.79 -30.72 32.92
C ASN A 129 20.31 -31.08 32.75
N GLU A 130 19.49 -30.84 33.77
CA GLU A 130 18.05 -31.11 33.72
C GLU A 130 17.30 -30.07 32.87
N PHE A 131 17.70 -28.80 32.96
CA PHE A 131 17.21 -27.71 32.12
C PHE A 131 17.61 -27.89 30.67
N ASP A 132 18.86 -28.30 30.39
CA ASP A 132 19.32 -28.60 29.03
C ASP A 132 18.58 -29.80 28.44
N LYS A 133 18.32 -30.83 29.24
CA LYS A 133 17.48 -31.98 28.84
C LYS A 133 16.04 -31.57 28.59
N ALA A 134 15.43 -30.79 29.49
CA ALA A 134 14.08 -30.28 29.35
C ALA A 134 13.94 -29.38 28.12
N ARG A 135 14.93 -28.52 27.85
CA ARG A 135 15.01 -27.66 26.67
C ARG A 135 15.14 -28.47 25.39
N THR A 136 15.97 -29.52 25.40
CA THR A 136 16.11 -30.43 24.26
C THR A 136 14.81 -31.17 23.98
N GLN A 137 14.12 -31.63 25.02
CA GLN A 137 12.84 -32.31 24.91
C GLN A 137 11.72 -31.37 24.44
N ALA A 138 11.68 -30.15 24.95
CA ALA A 138 10.76 -29.10 24.50
C ALA A 138 10.99 -28.76 23.02
N ASN A 139 12.24 -28.55 22.60
CA ASN A 139 12.57 -28.29 21.19
C ASN A 139 12.14 -29.45 20.29
N ASN A 140 12.30 -30.69 20.73
CA ASN A 140 11.86 -31.86 19.98
C ASN A 140 10.33 -31.88 19.81
N ILE A 141 9.58 -31.58 20.87
CA ILE A 141 8.10 -31.48 20.82
C ILE A 141 7.68 -30.32 19.91
N LEU A 142 8.29 -29.14 20.05
CA LEU A 142 7.97 -27.95 19.24
C LEU A 142 8.39 -28.09 17.77
N SER A 143 9.33 -29.00 17.46
CA SER A 143 9.74 -29.29 16.08
C SER A 143 8.75 -30.15 15.30
N ARG A 144 7.74 -30.73 15.95
CA ARG A 144 6.78 -31.59 15.25
C ARG A 144 5.85 -30.77 14.35
N PRO A 145 5.39 -31.35 13.22
CA PRO A 145 4.58 -30.63 12.23
C PRO A 145 3.31 -30.00 12.80
N GLU A 146 2.70 -30.60 13.83
CA GLU A 146 1.51 -30.07 14.51
C GLU A 146 1.77 -28.79 15.34
N PHE A 147 3.03 -28.50 15.69
CA PHE A 147 3.46 -27.29 16.40
C PHE A 147 4.17 -26.28 15.51
N GLN A 148 4.48 -26.65 14.26
CA GLN A 148 4.90 -25.73 13.22
C GLN A 148 3.67 -25.03 12.62
N GLY A 149 3.01 -24.20 13.43
CA GLY A 149 2.04 -23.24 12.91
C GLY A 149 2.79 -22.13 12.16
N ASP A 150 2.49 -21.97 10.86
CA ASP A 150 2.94 -20.92 9.94
C ASP A 150 4.10 -20.03 10.45
N ASP A 151 5.33 -20.35 10.05
CA ASP A 151 6.61 -19.62 10.14
C ASP A 151 6.61 -18.19 10.74
N GLY A 152 6.19 -18.02 11.99
CA GLY A 152 6.24 -16.73 12.70
C GLY A 152 5.59 -15.54 11.96
N PRO A 153 5.71 -14.32 12.50
CA PRO A 153 5.28 -13.14 11.77
C PRO A 153 6.14 -13.03 10.51
N THR A 154 5.46 -13.10 9.36
CA THR A 154 6.04 -12.86 8.04
C THR A 154 6.88 -11.58 8.10
N TRP A 155 7.93 -11.48 7.29
CA TRP A 155 8.74 -10.26 7.21
C TRP A 155 7.86 -9.00 7.06
N TRP A 156 6.74 -9.12 6.36
CA TRP A 156 5.73 -8.09 6.21
C TRP A 156 5.01 -7.71 7.51
N GLU A 157 4.64 -8.68 8.34
CA GLU A 157 4.03 -8.43 9.65
C GLU A 157 5.02 -7.76 10.59
N ARG A 158 6.32 -8.11 10.56
CA ARG A 158 7.34 -7.43 11.36
C ARG A 158 7.51 -5.95 10.98
N GLN A 159 7.41 -5.63 9.69
CA GLN A 159 7.49 -4.23 9.24
C GLN A 159 6.21 -3.46 9.53
N LYS A 160 5.03 -4.09 9.41
CA LYS A 160 3.78 -3.48 9.87
C LYS A 160 3.84 -3.14 11.35
N THR A 161 4.33 -4.04 12.20
CA THR A 161 4.43 -3.77 13.64
C THR A 161 5.32 -2.57 13.94
N LYS A 162 6.49 -2.46 13.28
CA LYS A 162 7.38 -1.29 13.42
C LYS A 162 6.73 0.00 12.93
N LEU A 163 5.99 -0.06 11.82
CA LEU A 163 5.29 1.09 11.25
C LEU A 163 4.13 1.53 12.15
N LEU A 164 3.32 0.60 12.63
CA LEU A 164 2.19 0.85 13.53
C LEU A 164 2.67 1.45 14.85
N TYR A 165 3.72 0.91 15.45
CA TYR A 165 4.30 1.47 16.67
C TYR A 165 4.87 2.88 16.44
N GLY A 166 5.49 3.12 15.27
CA GLY A 166 5.91 4.47 14.87
C GLY A 166 4.73 5.43 14.71
N LEU A 167 3.62 4.96 14.16
CA LEU A 167 2.40 5.74 13.97
C LEU A 167 1.72 6.09 15.31
N GLU A 168 1.67 5.13 16.24
CA GLU A 168 1.15 5.34 17.60
C GLU A 168 1.96 6.40 18.34
N ARG A 169 3.30 6.36 18.26
CA ARG A 169 4.17 7.39 18.87
C ARG A 169 3.94 8.78 18.30
N ILE A 170 3.67 8.88 17.00
CA ILE A 170 3.33 10.15 16.36
C ILE A 170 1.94 10.62 16.81
N PHE A 171 0.97 9.71 16.88
CA PHE A 171 -0.40 10.03 17.28
C PHE A 171 -0.50 10.44 18.76
N GLU A 172 0.26 9.80 19.64
CA GLU A 172 0.39 10.17 21.05
C GLU A 172 1.09 11.53 21.21
N GLY A 173 2.11 11.81 20.39
CA GLY A 173 2.72 13.14 20.33
C GLY A 173 1.71 14.22 19.87
N VAL A 174 0.90 13.92 18.86
CA VAL A 174 -0.14 14.82 18.34
C VAL A 174 -1.27 15.00 19.34
N SER A 175 -1.69 13.97 20.08
CA SER A 175 -2.76 14.07 21.09
C SER A 175 -2.32 14.89 22.30
N ARG A 176 -1.06 14.74 22.74
CA ARG A 176 -0.48 15.55 23.82
C ARG A 176 -0.43 17.02 23.44
N ILE A 177 0.00 17.32 22.20
CA ILE A 177 0.01 18.70 21.68
C ILE A 177 -1.42 19.23 21.48
N GLY A 178 -2.35 18.39 21.00
CA GLY A 178 -3.76 18.74 20.85
C GLY A 178 -4.45 19.08 22.18
N SER A 179 -4.07 18.42 23.28
CA SER A 179 -4.58 18.72 24.62
C SER A 179 -4.03 20.03 25.20
N ALA A 180 -2.82 20.45 24.79
CA ALA A 180 -2.19 21.70 25.23
C ALA A 180 -2.62 22.92 24.40
N ALA A 181 -3.16 22.71 23.20
CA ALA A 181 -3.49 23.78 22.25
C ALA A 181 -4.79 23.47 21.47
N PRO A 182 -5.97 23.89 21.97
CA PRO A 182 -7.27 23.63 21.32
C PRO A 182 -7.37 24.16 19.88
N TRP A 183 -6.66 25.26 19.57
CA TRP A 183 -6.60 25.85 18.23
C TRP A 183 -5.94 24.93 17.19
N LEU A 184 -5.07 24.02 17.64
CA LEU A 184 -4.40 23.07 16.77
C LEU A 184 -5.37 22.00 16.25
N GLY A 185 -6.38 21.61 17.06
CA GLY A 185 -7.44 20.70 16.62
C GLY A 185 -8.22 21.25 15.43
N THR A 186 -8.69 22.50 15.55
CA THR A 186 -9.36 23.20 14.44
C THR A 186 -8.43 23.37 13.24
N LEU A 187 -7.16 23.71 13.44
CA LEU A 187 -6.21 23.83 12.34
C LEU A 187 -5.97 22.49 11.61
N LEU A 188 -5.84 21.37 12.33
CA LEU A 188 -5.72 20.05 11.74
C LEU A 188 -6.99 19.62 11.00
N GLU A 189 -8.16 19.93 11.53
CA GLU A 189 -9.44 19.65 10.89
C GLU A 189 -9.57 20.39 9.55
N TRP A 190 -9.33 21.71 9.54
CA TRP A 190 -9.33 22.49 8.31
C TRP A 190 -8.23 22.05 7.34
N LEU A 191 -7.05 21.68 7.83
CA LEU A 191 -5.96 21.14 7.02
C LEU A 191 -6.33 19.78 6.41
N LEU A 192 -7.06 18.92 7.12
CA LEU A 192 -7.57 17.65 6.60
C LEU A 192 -8.60 17.89 5.48
N PHE A 193 -9.58 18.76 5.70
CA PHE A 193 -10.59 19.07 4.67
C PHE A 193 -9.97 19.74 3.44
N THR A 194 -9.09 20.72 3.63
CA THR A 194 -8.41 21.42 2.52
C THR A 194 -7.43 20.52 1.79
N SER A 195 -6.70 19.66 2.49
CA SER A 195 -5.81 18.68 1.84
C SER A 195 -6.59 17.60 1.10
N ALA A 196 -7.70 17.09 1.64
CA ALA A 196 -8.57 16.15 0.96
C ALA A 196 -9.19 16.74 -0.30
N ALA A 197 -9.72 17.97 -0.23
CA ALA A 197 -10.24 18.70 -1.38
C ALA A 197 -9.14 18.99 -2.41
N GLY A 198 -7.95 19.38 -1.96
CA GLY A 198 -6.78 19.63 -2.80
C GLY A 198 -6.26 18.37 -3.50
N LEU A 199 -6.22 17.24 -2.79
CA LEU A 199 -5.85 15.93 -3.34
C LEU A 199 -6.89 15.47 -4.36
N LEU A 200 -8.18 15.56 -4.03
CA LEU A 200 -9.26 15.24 -4.96
C LEU A 200 -9.13 16.08 -6.23
N LEU A 201 -8.97 17.40 -6.09
CA LEU A 201 -8.77 18.31 -7.22
C LEU A 201 -7.50 17.95 -8.00
N PHE A 202 -6.39 17.65 -7.33
CA PHE A 202 -5.14 17.21 -7.95
C PHE A 202 -5.33 15.91 -8.73
N PHE A 203 -6.01 14.91 -8.18
CA PHE A 203 -6.30 13.64 -8.84
C PHE A 203 -7.23 13.83 -10.04
N VAL A 204 -8.26 14.66 -9.92
CA VAL A 204 -9.16 15.01 -11.03
C VAL A 204 -8.38 15.74 -12.13
N LEU A 205 -7.61 16.77 -11.79
CA LEU A 205 -6.78 17.52 -12.75
C LEU A 205 -5.71 16.64 -13.39
N ARG A 206 -5.09 15.72 -12.63
CA ARG A 206 -4.10 14.76 -13.15
C ARG A 206 -4.77 13.70 -14.04
N GLY A 207 -5.98 13.27 -13.71
CA GLY A 207 -6.80 12.40 -14.55
C GLY A 207 -7.18 13.06 -15.87
N LEU A 208 -7.69 14.30 -15.80
CA LEU A 208 -8.02 15.11 -16.96
C LEU A 208 -6.78 15.46 -17.79
N ALA A 209 -5.65 15.76 -17.17
CA ALA A 209 -4.38 16.01 -17.86
C ALA A 209 -3.86 14.75 -18.56
N ARG A 210 -3.97 13.57 -17.93
CA ARG A 210 -3.63 12.29 -18.57
C ARG A 210 -4.59 11.93 -19.70
N GLN A 211 -5.88 12.21 -19.57
CA GLN A 211 -6.85 12.03 -20.64
C GLN A 211 -6.59 12.99 -21.80
N ARG A 212 -6.34 14.28 -21.52
CA ARG A 212 -5.94 15.26 -22.53
C ARG A 212 -4.62 14.90 -23.18
N LEU A 213 -3.65 14.35 -22.44
CA LEU A 213 -2.38 13.87 -22.98
C LEU A 213 -2.58 12.61 -23.85
N ARG A 214 -3.45 11.66 -23.48
CA ARG A 214 -3.81 10.51 -24.33
C ARG A 214 -4.52 10.91 -25.61
N VAL A 215 -5.38 11.95 -25.54
CA VAL A 215 -6.06 12.53 -26.71
C VAL A 215 -5.07 13.33 -27.57
N ALA A 216 -4.15 14.09 -26.97
CA ALA A 216 -3.15 14.90 -27.66
C ALA A 216 -1.98 14.08 -28.24
N LEU A 217 -1.60 12.97 -27.61
CA LEU A 217 -0.61 12.00 -28.13
C LEU A 217 -1.20 11.09 -29.22
N GLY A 218 -2.43 11.33 -29.66
CA GLY A 218 -2.98 10.70 -30.85
C GLY A 218 -3.20 9.20 -30.71
N GLU A 219 -3.26 8.61 -29.51
CA GLU A 219 -3.53 7.17 -29.33
C GLU A 219 -4.86 6.73 -29.97
N GLY A 220 -5.82 7.65 -30.10
CA GLY A 220 -7.04 7.45 -30.87
C GLY A 220 -6.85 7.54 -32.38
N ALA A 221 -5.97 8.44 -32.84
CA ALA A 221 -5.65 8.61 -34.26
C ALA A 221 -4.75 7.48 -34.77
N THR A 222 -3.75 7.05 -34.00
CA THR A 222 -2.85 5.94 -34.37
C THR A 222 -3.60 4.61 -34.43
N LYS A 223 -4.48 4.32 -33.46
CA LYS A 223 -5.33 3.12 -33.51
C LYS A 223 -6.35 3.17 -34.65
N ALA A 224 -7.03 4.29 -34.86
CA ALA A 224 -7.93 4.46 -36.02
C ALA A 224 -7.17 4.24 -37.35
N THR A 225 -5.98 4.82 -37.50
CA THR A 225 -5.15 4.60 -38.70
C THR A 225 -4.63 3.17 -38.84
N ALA A 226 -4.42 2.45 -37.74
CA ALA A 226 -3.98 1.05 -37.78
C ALA A 226 -5.10 0.14 -38.29
N TRP A 227 -6.31 0.30 -37.75
CA TRP A 227 -7.48 -0.46 -38.22
C TRP A 227 -7.93 -0.07 -39.62
N ASP A 228 -7.84 1.22 -40.02
CA ASP A 228 -8.14 1.64 -41.40
C ASP A 228 -7.15 1.02 -42.40
N ARG A 229 -5.86 0.89 -42.03
CA ARG A 229 -4.87 0.17 -42.84
C ARG A 229 -5.20 -1.32 -42.92
N GLU A 230 -5.53 -1.93 -41.78
CA GLU A 230 -5.90 -3.35 -41.72
C GLU A 230 -7.13 -3.65 -42.59
N ALA A 231 -8.17 -2.82 -42.55
CA ALA A 231 -9.33 -2.94 -43.43
C ALA A 231 -8.94 -2.82 -44.91
N THR A 232 -8.04 -1.90 -45.24
CA THR A 232 -7.52 -1.72 -46.61
C THR A 232 -6.72 -2.94 -47.07
N ASP A 233 -5.94 -3.55 -46.18
CA ASP A 233 -5.14 -4.73 -46.48
C ASP A 233 -6.02 -5.96 -46.73
N TRP A 234 -7.09 -6.14 -45.94
CA TRP A 234 -8.11 -7.16 -46.22
C TRP A 234 -8.80 -6.96 -47.57
N ALA A 235 -9.12 -5.71 -47.94
CA ALA A 235 -9.70 -5.40 -49.25
C ALA A 235 -8.73 -5.72 -50.40
N LYS A 236 -7.43 -5.46 -50.25
CA LYS A 236 -6.40 -5.85 -51.23
C LYS A 236 -6.24 -7.36 -51.33
N MET A 237 -6.30 -8.08 -50.21
CA MET A 237 -6.29 -9.55 -50.22
C MET A 237 -7.50 -10.09 -50.99
N ALA A 238 -8.68 -9.48 -50.81
CA ALA A 238 -9.87 -9.84 -51.57
C ALA A 238 -9.67 -9.67 -53.08
N GLU A 239 -9.03 -8.59 -53.53
CA GLU A 239 -8.70 -8.36 -54.94
C GLU A 239 -7.69 -9.39 -55.48
N ALA A 240 -6.69 -9.74 -54.69
CA ALA A 240 -5.69 -10.75 -55.07
C ALA A 240 -6.31 -12.15 -55.22
N HIS A 241 -7.26 -12.53 -54.35
CA HIS A 241 -8.01 -13.77 -54.47
C HIS A 241 -8.98 -13.75 -55.67
N ALA A 242 -9.67 -12.63 -55.89
CA ALA A 242 -10.54 -12.45 -57.05
C ALA A 242 -9.78 -12.58 -58.38
N ALA A 243 -8.55 -12.04 -58.46
CA ALA A 243 -7.69 -12.17 -59.64
C ALA A 243 -7.27 -13.61 -59.95
N LYS A 244 -7.29 -14.50 -58.95
CA LYS A 244 -7.01 -15.94 -59.08
C LYS A 244 -8.27 -16.79 -59.27
N HIS A 245 -9.44 -16.17 -59.38
CA HIS A 245 -10.75 -16.84 -59.38
C HIS A 245 -11.06 -17.63 -58.09
N GLU A 246 -10.41 -17.26 -56.98
CA GLU A 246 -10.66 -17.79 -55.63
C GLU A 246 -11.80 -16.97 -54.99
N TRP A 247 -13.01 -17.09 -55.55
CA TRP A 247 -14.13 -16.20 -55.23
C TRP A 247 -14.61 -16.30 -53.78
N ARG A 248 -14.55 -17.51 -53.21
CA ARG A 248 -14.97 -17.77 -51.83
C ARG A 248 -14.07 -17.04 -50.84
N GLU A 249 -12.76 -17.12 -51.03
CA GLU A 249 -11.73 -16.44 -50.25
C GLU A 249 -11.86 -14.92 -50.44
N ALA A 250 -12.11 -14.47 -51.68
CA ALA A 250 -12.31 -13.06 -51.98
C ALA A 250 -13.50 -12.46 -51.21
N VAL A 251 -14.63 -13.17 -51.15
CA VAL A 251 -15.82 -12.77 -50.37
C VAL A 251 -15.52 -12.75 -48.86
N HIS A 252 -14.78 -13.73 -48.35
CA HIS A 252 -14.40 -13.79 -46.94
C HIS A 252 -13.50 -12.61 -46.53
N CYS A 253 -12.47 -12.32 -47.32
CA CYS A 253 -11.59 -11.16 -47.10
C CYS A 253 -12.37 -9.85 -47.12
N LEU A 254 -13.33 -9.70 -48.04
CA LEU A 254 -14.11 -8.47 -48.16
C LEU A 254 -15.12 -8.29 -47.03
N TYR A 255 -15.68 -9.39 -46.51
CA TYR A 255 -16.50 -9.37 -45.29
C TYR A 255 -15.69 -8.87 -44.09
N TRP A 256 -14.48 -9.40 -43.86
CA TRP A 256 -13.62 -8.94 -42.76
C TRP A 256 -13.13 -7.51 -42.95
N ALA A 257 -12.85 -7.08 -44.19
CA ALA A 257 -12.57 -5.68 -44.48
C ALA A 257 -13.70 -4.75 -43.99
N ALA A 258 -14.96 -5.16 -44.18
CA ALA A 258 -16.13 -4.42 -43.71
C ALA A 258 -16.25 -4.40 -42.17
N ILE A 259 -15.94 -5.51 -41.50
CA ILE A 259 -15.98 -5.57 -40.04
C ILE A 259 -14.89 -4.70 -39.43
N VAL A 260 -13.65 -4.80 -39.92
CA VAL A 260 -12.51 -4.03 -39.42
C VAL A 260 -12.70 -2.53 -39.69
N SER A 261 -13.29 -2.15 -40.83
CA SER A 261 -13.58 -0.73 -41.11
C SER A 261 -14.65 -0.15 -40.17
N LEU A 262 -15.65 -0.94 -39.76
CA LEU A 262 -16.65 -0.53 -38.77
C LEU A 262 -16.06 -0.48 -37.35
N GLU A 263 -15.12 -1.37 -37.03
CA GLU A 263 -14.38 -1.37 -35.76
C GLU A 263 -13.43 -0.18 -35.64
N SER A 264 -12.73 0.19 -36.72
CA SER A 264 -11.77 1.31 -36.74
C SER A 264 -12.41 2.62 -36.30
N ARG A 265 -13.69 2.78 -36.61
CA ARG A 265 -14.49 4.00 -36.40
C ARG A 265 -15.35 3.96 -35.13
N ARG A 266 -15.11 2.99 -34.24
CA ARG A 266 -15.78 2.79 -32.94
C ARG A 266 -17.28 2.48 -33.03
N ALA A 267 -17.75 1.84 -34.10
CA ALA A 267 -19.14 1.36 -34.15
C ALA A 267 -19.42 0.32 -33.04
N TRP A 268 -18.40 -0.44 -32.64
CA TRP A 268 -18.43 -1.36 -31.51
C TRP A 268 -17.03 -1.72 -31.01
N THR A 269 -16.95 -2.42 -29.88
CA THR A 269 -15.71 -3.03 -29.37
C THR A 269 -15.42 -4.36 -30.06
N HIS A 270 -14.18 -4.57 -30.47
CA HIS A 270 -13.71 -5.84 -31.06
C HIS A 270 -14.03 -7.03 -30.15
N ASN A 271 -14.70 -8.04 -30.70
CA ASN A 271 -14.96 -9.30 -30.00
C ASN A 271 -14.93 -10.49 -30.98
N PRO A 272 -13.90 -11.35 -30.92
CA PRO A 272 -13.73 -12.44 -31.86
C PRO A 272 -14.76 -13.57 -31.70
N THR A 273 -15.55 -13.61 -30.63
CA THR A 273 -16.56 -14.66 -30.41
C THR A 273 -17.91 -14.33 -31.04
N ARG A 274 -18.07 -13.14 -31.65
CA ARG A 274 -19.35 -12.70 -32.20
C ARG A 274 -19.69 -13.40 -33.50
N THR A 275 -20.95 -13.77 -33.63
CA THR A 275 -21.47 -14.32 -34.88
C THR A 275 -21.70 -13.22 -35.92
N PRO A 276 -21.67 -13.51 -37.23
CA PRO A 276 -21.93 -12.51 -38.28
C PRO A 276 -23.25 -11.76 -38.09
N ARG A 277 -24.32 -12.45 -37.69
CA ARG A 277 -25.63 -11.83 -37.41
C ARG A 277 -25.63 -10.93 -36.20
N GLU A 278 -24.74 -11.16 -35.23
CA GLU A 278 -24.60 -10.27 -34.07
C GLU A 278 -24.04 -8.91 -34.48
N TYR A 279 -23.09 -8.85 -35.41
CA TYR A 279 -22.58 -7.57 -35.91
C TYR A 279 -23.67 -6.70 -36.53
N VAL A 280 -24.59 -7.29 -37.29
CA VAL A 280 -25.75 -6.58 -37.86
C VAL A 280 -26.67 -6.00 -36.76
N ARG A 281 -26.79 -6.66 -35.61
CA ARG A 281 -27.64 -6.22 -34.49
C ARG A 281 -27.05 -5.04 -33.70
N LEU A 282 -25.76 -4.77 -33.84
CA LEU A 282 -25.10 -3.63 -33.19
C LEU A 282 -25.44 -2.31 -33.87
N LEU A 283 -25.75 -2.35 -35.16
CA LEU A 283 -26.12 -1.17 -35.93
C LEU A 283 -27.58 -0.79 -35.66
N LYS A 284 -27.86 0.51 -35.75
CA LYS A 284 -29.21 1.07 -35.53
C LYS A 284 -30.23 0.39 -36.46
N PRO A 285 -31.35 -0.13 -35.92
CA PRO A 285 -32.41 -0.73 -36.73
C PRO A 285 -32.88 0.20 -37.85
N GLY A 286 -32.85 -0.30 -39.08
CA GLY A 286 -33.30 0.44 -40.27
C GLY A 286 -32.27 1.38 -40.89
N SER A 287 -31.07 1.54 -40.31
CA SER A 287 -30.04 2.40 -40.91
C SER A 287 -29.52 1.84 -42.25
N PRO A 288 -29.06 2.69 -43.18
CA PRO A 288 -28.43 2.24 -44.42
C PRO A 288 -27.24 1.31 -44.17
N GLN A 289 -26.46 1.57 -43.12
CA GLN A 289 -25.32 0.74 -42.70
C GLN A 289 -25.79 -0.65 -42.26
N GLN A 290 -26.87 -0.73 -41.48
CA GLN A 290 -27.43 -2.03 -41.07
C GLN A 290 -27.90 -2.84 -42.28
N GLN A 291 -28.55 -2.18 -43.25
CA GLN A 291 -29.04 -2.84 -44.46
C GLN A 291 -27.89 -3.35 -45.34
N GLY A 292 -26.85 -2.52 -45.53
CA GLY A 292 -25.64 -2.89 -46.28
C GLY A 292 -24.91 -4.07 -45.64
N LEU A 293 -24.66 -4.02 -44.33
CA LEU A 293 -23.98 -5.08 -43.61
C LEU A 293 -24.82 -6.37 -43.56
N ARG A 294 -26.15 -6.25 -43.45
CA ARG A 294 -27.06 -7.40 -43.53
C ARG A 294 -26.96 -8.11 -44.88
N GLY A 295 -26.98 -7.37 -45.99
CA GLY A 295 -26.81 -7.93 -47.33
C GLY A 295 -25.48 -8.64 -47.50
N LEU A 296 -24.39 -8.01 -47.04
CA LEU A 296 -23.05 -8.58 -47.06
C LEU A 296 -22.96 -9.89 -46.23
N THR A 297 -23.52 -9.86 -45.03
CA THR A 297 -23.56 -11.01 -44.10
C THR A 297 -24.32 -12.20 -44.71
N GLN A 298 -25.44 -11.95 -45.39
CA GLN A 298 -26.24 -13.01 -46.02
C GLN A 298 -25.48 -13.72 -47.14
N ILE A 299 -24.73 -12.98 -47.95
CA ILE A 299 -23.90 -13.57 -49.02
C ILE A 299 -22.73 -14.34 -48.39
N PHE A 300 -22.06 -13.74 -47.41
CA PHE A 300 -20.97 -14.39 -46.67
C PHE A 300 -21.41 -15.72 -46.04
N GLU A 301 -22.52 -15.75 -45.30
CA GLU A 301 -23.03 -16.97 -44.67
C GLU A 301 -23.33 -18.08 -45.69
N ARG A 302 -23.88 -17.71 -46.85
CA ARG A 302 -24.21 -18.66 -47.91
C ARG A 302 -22.97 -19.26 -48.58
N VAL A 303 -21.96 -18.44 -48.84
CA VAL A 303 -20.72 -18.85 -49.51
C VAL A 303 -19.82 -19.63 -48.54
N TRP A 304 -19.68 -19.15 -47.31
CA TRP A 304 -18.72 -19.70 -46.34
C TRP A 304 -19.28 -20.91 -45.57
N TYR A 305 -20.49 -20.78 -45.01
CA TYR A 305 -21.12 -21.87 -44.25
C TYR A 305 -22.01 -22.75 -45.12
N GLY A 306 -22.66 -22.17 -46.13
CA GLY A 306 -23.52 -22.91 -47.06
C GLY A 306 -22.76 -23.70 -48.14
N LEU A 307 -21.42 -23.64 -48.18
CA LEU A 307 -20.54 -24.32 -49.14
C LEU A 307 -20.95 -24.12 -50.61
N ARG A 308 -21.64 -23.02 -50.92
CA ARG A 308 -22.03 -22.68 -52.28
C ARG A 308 -20.83 -22.09 -53.01
N GLU A 309 -20.60 -22.53 -54.24
CA GLU A 309 -19.60 -21.92 -55.10
C GLU A 309 -19.98 -20.46 -55.37
N ALA A 310 -19.08 -19.55 -55.01
CA ALA A 310 -19.19 -18.15 -55.36
C ALA A 310 -18.67 -17.93 -56.77
N ASP A 311 -19.27 -16.97 -57.48
CA ASP A 311 -18.84 -16.56 -58.81
C ASP A 311 -18.42 -15.08 -58.83
N GLY A 312 -17.92 -14.62 -59.98
CA GLY A 312 -17.50 -13.24 -60.15
C GLY A 312 -18.64 -12.23 -60.03
N GLU A 313 -19.89 -12.63 -60.32
CA GLU A 313 -21.06 -11.76 -60.18
C GLU A 313 -21.37 -11.53 -58.69
N GLU A 314 -21.36 -12.59 -57.89
CA GLU A 314 -21.52 -12.53 -56.44
C GLU A 314 -20.41 -11.71 -55.79
N TYR A 315 -19.15 -11.87 -56.22
CA TYR A 315 -18.05 -11.02 -55.77
C TYR A 315 -18.28 -9.54 -56.11
N SER A 316 -18.72 -9.22 -57.33
CA SER A 316 -19.00 -7.83 -57.73
C SER A 316 -20.12 -7.20 -56.88
N ARG A 317 -21.13 -7.99 -56.51
CA ARG A 317 -22.24 -7.57 -55.64
C ARG A 317 -21.75 -7.31 -54.21
N VAL A 318 -20.92 -8.20 -53.67
CA VAL A 318 -20.28 -8.05 -52.35
C VAL A 318 -19.38 -6.81 -52.33
N ARG A 319 -18.63 -6.55 -53.40
CA ARG A 319 -17.79 -5.35 -53.54
C ARG A 319 -18.62 -4.08 -53.55
N ALA A 320 -19.70 -4.02 -54.32
CA ALA A 320 -20.60 -2.89 -54.32
C ALA A 320 -21.22 -2.63 -52.92
N LEU A 321 -21.56 -3.69 -52.17
CA LEU A 321 -22.06 -3.55 -50.80
C LEU A 321 -20.99 -3.00 -49.85
N TYR A 322 -19.75 -3.47 -49.96
CA TYR A 322 -18.61 -2.96 -49.19
C TYR A 322 -18.33 -1.48 -49.51
N ASP A 323 -18.29 -1.12 -50.78
CA ASP A 323 -18.02 0.27 -51.21
C ASP A 323 -19.16 1.21 -50.75
N ASN A 324 -20.42 0.76 -50.83
CA ASN A 324 -21.57 1.50 -50.31
C ASN A 324 -21.54 1.65 -48.78
N LEU A 325 -21.06 0.64 -48.05
CA LEU A 325 -20.83 0.76 -46.62
C LEU A 325 -19.77 1.83 -46.37
N ALA A 326 -18.60 1.72 -47.00
CA ALA A 326 -17.52 2.70 -46.86
C ALA A 326 -17.96 4.14 -47.22
N ALA A 327 -18.84 4.32 -48.21
CA ALA A 327 -19.33 5.63 -48.65
C ALA A 327 -20.42 6.22 -47.73
N ASN A 328 -21.41 5.42 -47.29
CA ASN A 328 -22.51 5.87 -46.43
C ASN A 328 -22.09 6.14 -44.97
N GLU A 329 -20.83 5.88 -44.64
CA GLU A 329 -20.20 6.15 -43.35
C GLU A 329 -19.55 7.55 -43.29
N ILE A 330 -19.54 8.32 -44.40
CA ILE A 330 -18.90 9.66 -44.52
C ILE A 330 -19.92 10.82 -44.29
N GLY A 331 -21.16 10.52 -43.88
CA GLY A 331 -22.14 11.56 -43.52
C GLY A 331 -21.78 12.23 -42.20
N PRO A 332 -21.59 13.58 -42.13
CA PRO A 332 -21.26 14.25 -40.88
C PRO A 332 -22.41 14.05 -39.89
N SER A 333 -22.13 13.38 -38.77
CA SER A 333 -23.04 13.31 -37.63
C SER A 333 -23.38 14.74 -37.21
N ALA A 334 -24.60 15.17 -37.53
CA ALA A 334 -25.13 16.47 -37.17
C ALA A 334 -24.89 16.72 -35.67
N ALA A 335 -24.19 17.81 -35.39
CA ALA A 335 -24.06 18.36 -34.06
C ALA A 335 -25.46 18.59 -33.49
N THR A 336 -25.76 17.96 -32.36
CA THR A 336 -26.94 18.27 -31.55
C THR A 336 -26.77 19.70 -31.03
N PRO A 337 -27.63 20.68 -31.39
CA PRO A 337 -27.59 21.99 -30.77
C PRO A 337 -28.09 21.87 -29.33
N GLY A 338 -27.39 22.55 -28.42
CA GLY A 338 -27.61 22.50 -26.99
C GLY A 338 -29.03 22.91 -26.58
N GLU A 339 -29.55 22.17 -25.61
CA GLU A 339 -30.79 22.46 -24.92
C GLU A 339 -30.52 23.54 -23.87
N ALA A 340 -30.98 24.76 -24.18
CA ALA A 340 -31.21 25.80 -23.20
C ALA A 340 -32.71 25.82 -22.90
N ALA A 341 -33.07 25.48 -21.67
CA ALA A 341 -34.29 25.90 -20.99
C ALA A 341 -34.05 25.86 -19.48
#